data_AF-A0A926UD69-F1
#
_entry.id   AF-A0A926UD69-F1
#
_cell.length_a   1.000
_cell.length_b   1.000
_cell.length_c   1.000
_cell.angle_alpha   90.00
_cell.angle_beta   90.00
_cell.angle_gamma   90.00
#
_symmetry.space_group_name_H-M   'P 1'
#
loop_
_entity.id
_entity.type
_entity.pdbx_description
1 polymer ?
#
loop_
_entity_poly.entity_id
_entity_poly.type
_entity_poly.pdbx_seq_one_letter_code
_entity_poly.pdbx_strand_id
1 'polypeptide(L)'
;MTLDLLTEVSSFQPLSRSQRLLLLTATAICSGCALAAELLLGTLASYLVGNQALAYGVAVGGFLAAMGIGAYFSRFIGDQGEPAQQQQQLLLAFVQIELLIAPLIVFLPLGLFALFVVSGPLWLGLVLVTGLLGTLAGLEVPLLTRLLEQDEGVRDALSGVLALDYLGALLGSLAFPVLLLPVLGLFPSAAVIGALPAFMVFALGRAFAQSEPKVRAWSYWGLVLGLGLCAFAPVATSLGDRLENTQYNAPIIARIQSPYQRIVLTRQGADVRLFLDGDLQFSTLDEYRYHEALVHPAMSASSTRRRVLLLGAGDGLALREVLKWPEVERVLLIDLDQAVVNLARRHPFLTRVNAGALVDPRVEVQQADAFVAAPALDERFDVIIADFPDPDRETIAKLYAEGFYQRLLPRLAAGGVLVTQASSPFFAPRAFACIAATLQAVGLAVQPYVIDVPSFGPWGFVLASRTPITPTTLQLPVATRFLRQPMLAQLFQLPGDIEIGPVEVNRLAYPIIVRYQDDPRWAAYQ
;
A
#
# COMPACT_ATOMS: atom_id res chain seq x y z
N MET A 1 -43.18 34.90 59.38
CA MET A 1 -43.43 34.64 57.95
C MET A 1 -42.09 34.81 57.24
N THR A 2 -41.21 33.84 57.44
CA THR A 2 -39.86 33.77 56.85
C THR A 2 -39.97 33.02 55.53
N LEU A 3 -39.55 33.67 54.45
CA LEU A 3 -39.42 33.06 53.13
C LEU A 3 -38.25 32.06 53.17
N ASP A 4 -38.55 30.77 53.20
CA ASP A 4 -37.69 29.73 52.64
C ASP A 4 -38.09 29.55 51.17
N LEU A 5 -37.38 30.21 50.26
CA LEU A 5 -37.50 29.94 48.82
C LEU A 5 -36.10 30.01 48.17
N LEU A 6 -35.63 28.83 47.81
CA LEU A 6 -34.85 28.54 46.60
C LEU A 6 -33.43 29.12 46.53
N THR A 7 -32.52 28.46 47.23
CA THR A 7 -31.18 28.20 46.70
C THR A 7 -31.05 26.69 46.47
N GLU A 8 -31.59 26.21 45.33
CA GLU A 8 -31.03 25.00 44.72
C GLU A 8 -29.61 25.35 44.26
N VAL A 9 -28.67 25.24 45.20
CA VAL A 9 -27.25 25.18 44.90
C VAL A 9 -27.11 23.96 43.98
N SER A 10 -26.88 24.20 42.70
CA SER A 10 -26.40 23.21 41.75
C SER A 10 -25.05 22.71 42.29
N SER A 11 -25.13 21.72 43.19
CA SER A 11 -23.98 21.17 43.87
C SER A 11 -23.13 20.44 42.84
N PHE A 12 -21.92 20.94 42.63
CA PHE A 12 -20.87 20.24 41.89
C PHE A 12 -20.79 18.78 42.36
N GLN A 13 -21.12 17.83 41.49
CA GLN A 13 -21.00 16.40 41.78
C GLN A 13 -19.65 15.91 41.23
N PRO A 14 -18.72 15.48 42.10
CA PRO A 14 -17.45 14.92 41.65
C PRO A 14 -17.69 13.67 40.79
N LEU A 15 -16.77 13.42 39.86
CA LEU A 15 -16.88 12.30 38.93
C LEU A 15 -16.86 10.98 39.71
N SER A 16 -17.80 10.08 39.42
CA SER A 16 -17.70 8.72 39.95
C SER A 16 -16.47 8.01 39.37
N ARG A 17 -15.88 7.08 40.12
CA ARG A 17 -14.74 6.26 39.66
C ARG A 17 -15.00 5.60 38.29
N SER A 18 -16.23 5.17 38.04
CA SER A 18 -16.65 4.58 36.77
C SER A 18 -16.70 5.59 35.62
N GLN A 19 -17.22 6.80 35.86
CA GLN A 19 -17.23 7.87 34.86
C GLN A 19 -15.81 8.31 34.49
N ARG A 20 -14.94 8.44 35.50
CA ARG A 20 -13.53 8.77 35.29
C ARG A 20 -12.81 7.71 34.45
N LEU A 21 -12.94 6.43 34.81
CA LEU A 21 -12.33 5.34 34.06
C LEU A 21 -12.83 5.34 32.61
N LEU A 22 -14.10 5.63 32.40
CA LEU A 22 -14.70 5.70 31.07
C LEU A 22 -14.17 6.88 30.26
N LEU A 23 -13.95 8.06 30.86
CA LEU A 23 -13.31 9.21 30.19
C LEU A 23 -11.85 8.91 29.80
N LEU A 24 -11.09 8.23 30.68
CA LEU A 24 -9.73 7.79 30.35
C LEU A 24 -9.71 6.72 29.25
N THR A 25 -10.67 5.80 29.27
CA THR A 25 -10.85 4.80 28.21
C THR A 25 -11.25 5.48 26.90
N ALA A 26 -12.08 6.52 26.97
CA ALA A 26 -12.46 7.33 25.83
C ALA A 26 -11.22 7.95 25.17
N THR A 27 -10.30 8.52 25.95
CA THR A 27 -9.02 9.03 25.44
C THR A 27 -8.27 8.00 24.58
N ALA A 28 -8.14 6.75 25.06
CA ALA A 28 -7.45 5.71 24.31
C ALA A 28 -8.20 5.27 23.04
N ILE A 29 -9.54 5.26 23.06
CA ILE A 29 -10.34 4.91 21.87
C ILE A 29 -10.22 6.03 20.83
N CYS A 30 -10.37 7.29 21.24
CA CYS A 30 -10.23 8.48 20.41
C CYS A 30 -8.89 8.50 19.68
N SER A 31 -7.78 8.45 20.42
CA SER A 31 -6.43 8.51 19.85
C SER A 31 -6.12 7.30 18.96
N GLY A 32 -6.61 6.12 19.32
CA GLY A 32 -6.50 4.92 18.50
C GLY A 32 -7.27 5.05 17.18
N CYS A 33 -8.47 5.60 17.21
CA CYS A 33 -9.28 5.82 16.01
C CYS A 33 -8.70 6.94 15.13
N ALA A 34 -8.22 8.03 15.73
CA ALA A 34 -7.57 9.13 15.03
C ALA A 34 -6.33 8.65 14.27
N LEU A 35 -5.42 7.92 14.94
CA LEU A 35 -4.22 7.41 14.28
C LEU A 35 -4.54 6.32 13.24
N ALA A 36 -5.53 5.46 13.50
CA ALA A 36 -5.98 4.49 12.51
C ALA A 36 -6.58 5.17 11.27
N ALA A 37 -7.37 6.24 11.44
CA ALA A 37 -7.92 7.03 10.34
C ALA A 37 -6.81 7.77 9.57
N GLU A 38 -5.82 8.32 10.25
CA GLU A 38 -4.64 8.96 9.65
C GLU A 38 -3.85 7.97 8.77
N LEU A 39 -3.54 6.78 9.28
CA LEU A 39 -2.87 5.72 8.52
C LEU A 39 -3.73 5.21 7.36
N LEU A 40 -5.05 5.14 7.53
CA LEU A 40 -5.97 4.79 6.47
C LEU A 40 -5.92 5.80 5.32
N LEU A 41 -5.90 7.10 5.62
CA LEU A 41 -5.76 8.16 4.61
C LEU A 41 -4.41 8.11 3.91
N GLY A 42 -3.32 7.91 4.65
CA GLY A 42 -1.98 7.74 4.08
C GLY A 42 -1.89 6.52 3.16
N THR A 43 -2.48 5.40 3.56
CA THR A 43 -2.54 4.16 2.77
C THR A 43 -3.36 4.36 1.50
N LEU A 44 -4.54 4.97 1.62
CA LEU A 44 -5.40 5.28 0.48
C LEU A 44 -4.71 6.23 -0.51
N ALA A 45 -4.11 7.31 -0.02
CA ALA A 45 -3.39 8.25 -0.88
C ALA A 45 -2.17 7.62 -1.56
N SER A 46 -1.41 6.78 -0.83
CA SER A 46 -0.29 6.02 -1.40
C SER A 46 -0.76 5.06 -2.49
N TYR A 47 -1.90 4.40 -2.29
CA TYR A 47 -2.50 3.51 -3.29
C TYR A 47 -2.92 4.27 -4.56
N LEU A 48 -3.50 5.46 -4.41
CA LEU A 48 -4.04 6.23 -5.53
C LEU A 48 -2.97 7.03 -6.29
N VAL A 49 -1.88 7.46 -5.64
CA VAL A 49 -0.85 8.34 -6.25
C VAL A 49 0.47 7.61 -6.50
N GLY A 50 0.68 6.42 -5.95
CA GLY A 50 1.94 5.67 -6.05
C GLY A 50 3.09 6.22 -5.19
N ASN A 51 3.16 7.54 -4.95
CA ASN A 51 4.21 8.15 -4.13
C ASN A 51 3.93 8.02 -2.61
N GLN A 52 4.35 6.90 -2.04
CA GLN A 52 4.14 6.57 -0.63
C GLN A 52 4.70 7.63 0.33
N ALA A 53 5.96 8.03 0.17
CA ALA A 53 6.63 8.94 1.10
C ALA A 53 5.93 10.31 1.16
N LEU A 54 5.55 10.86 0.01
CA LEU A 54 4.83 12.13 -0.05
C LEU A 54 3.40 11.99 0.49
N ALA A 55 2.70 10.89 0.17
CA ALA A 55 1.34 10.64 0.63
C ALA A 55 1.26 10.57 2.16
N TYR A 56 2.14 9.78 2.80
CA TYR A 56 2.24 9.74 4.25
C TYR A 56 2.74 11.06 4.84
N GLY A 57 3.71 11.72 4.20
CA GLY A 57 4.20 13.03 4.66
C GLY A 57 3.10 14.10 4.72
N VAL A 58 2.27 14.19 3.68
CA VAL A 58 1.13 15.12 3.63
C VAL A 58 0.02 14.69 4.59
N ALA A 59 -0.29 13.39 4.66
CA ALA A 59 -1.32 12.88 5.55
C ALA A 59 -0.95 13.10 7.03
N VAL A 60 0.19 12.56 7.46
CA VAL A 60 0.69 12.64 8.85
C VAL A 60 1.01 14.07 9.24
N GLY A 61 1.82 14.78 8.44
CA GLY A 61 2.21 16.16 8.74
C GLY A 61 1.02 17.11 8.74
N GLY A 62 0.10 16.95 7.79
CA GLY A 62 -1.14 17.73 7.73
C GLY A 62 -2.06 17.44 8.90
N PHE A 63 -2.23 16.16 9.27
CA PHE A 63 -3.07 15.75 10.39
C PHE A 63 -2.53 16.30 11.71
N LEU A 64 -1.22 16.17 11.99
CA LEU A 64 -0.59 16.71 13.20
C LEU A 64 -0.68 18.25 13.29
N ALA A 65 -0.45 18.96 12.18
CA ALA A 65 -0.62 20.41 12.15
C ALA A 65 -2.07 20.82 12.43
N ALA A 66 -3.03 20.10 11.84
CA ALA A 66 -4.46 20.30 12.07
C ALA A 66 -4.88 19.97 13.51
N MET A 67 -4.30 18.94 14.14
CA MET A 67 -4.51 18.67 15.56
C MET A 67 -4.13 19.86 16.44
N GLY A 68 -3.02 20.55 16.12
CA GLY A 68 -2.65 21.79 16.81
C GLY A 68 -3.70 22.90 16.67
N ILE A 69 -4.32 23.02 15.49
CA ILE A 69 -5.42 23.96 15.23
C ILE A 69 -6.65 23.60 16.07
N GLY A 70 -7.02 22.31 16.10
CA GLY A 70 -8.08 21.78 16.96
C GLY A 70 -7.85 22.11 18.43
N ALA A 71 -6.66 21.81 18.93
CA ALA A 71 -6.29 22.09 20.32
C ALA A 71 -6.40 23.58 20.65
N TYR A 72 -5.99 24.46 19.73
CA TYR A 72 -6.14 25.92 19.86
C TYR A 72 -7.60 26.37 19.90
N PHE A 73 -8.49 25.76 19.11
CA PHE A 73 -9.92 26.05 19.12
C PHE A 73 -10.63 25.54 20.36
N SER A 74 -10.11 24.47 20.99
CA SER A 74 -10.70 23.89 22.19
C SER A 74 -10.89 24.93 23.30
N ARG A 75 -10.02 25.95 23.39
CA ARG A 75 -10.09 26.97 24.43
C ARG A 75 -11.36 27.83 24.39
N PHE A 76 -12.01 27.93 23.23
CA PHE A 76 -13.26 28.70 23.09
C PHE A 76 -14.49 27.89 23.51
N ILE A 77 -14.31 26.61 23.85
CA ILE A 77 -15.37 25.72 24.31
C ILE A 77 -15.34 25.68 25.84
N GLY A 78 -16.46 25.97 26.48
CA GLY A 78 -16.59 25.86 27.94
C GLY A 78 -15.76 26.90 28.70
N ASP A 79 -15.55 28.10 28.14
CA ASP A 79 -14.70 29.14 28.77
C ASP A 79 -15.47 30.03 29.77
N GLN A 80 -16.81 29.94 29.80
CA GLN A 80 -17.66 30.82 30.61
C GLN A 80 -18.72 30.02 31.38
N GLY A 81 -18.82 30.28 32.67
CA GLY A 81 -19.84 29.73 33.56
C GLY A 81 -19.29 29.17 34.86
N GLU A 82 -20.18 28.71 35.73
CA GLU A 82 -19.80 27.98 36.94
C GLU A 82 -19.21 26.59 36.59
N PRO A 83 -18.37 25.99 37.47
CA PRO A 83 -17.68 24.72 37.19
C PRO A 83 -18.59 23.59 36.70
N ALA A 84 -19.80 23.48 37.27
CA ALA A 84 -20.80 22.49 36.85
C ALA A 84 -21.34 22.73 35.43
N GLN A 85 -21.57 23.99 35.05
CA GLN A 85 -21.98 24.34 33.69
C GLN A 85 -20.85 24.12 32.69
N GLN A 86 -19.61 24.41 33.10
CA GLN A 86 -18.43 24.14 32.29
C GLN A 86 -18.29 22.63 32.01
N GLN A 87 -18.45 21.79 33.03
CA GLN A 87 -18.40 20.33 32.88
C GLN A 87 -19.42 19.83 31.84
N GLN A 88 -20.66 20.31 31.96
CA GLN A 88 -21.74 19.96 31.03
C GLN A 88 -21.42 20.39 29.60
N GLN A 89 -20.93 21.62 29.40
CA GLN A 89 -20.59 22.15 28.08
C GLN A 89 -19.44 21.37 27.44
N LEU A 90 -18.40 21.06 28.21
CA LEU A 90 -17.25 20.28 27.74
C LEU A 90 -17.67 18.85 27.35
N LEU A 91 -18.46 18.17 28.17
CA LEU A 91 -18.93 16.82 27.90
C LEU A 91 -19.85 16.77 26.67
N LEU A 92 -20.75 17.75 26.54
CA LEU A 92 -21.65 17.83 25.39
C LEU A 92 -20.89 18.15 24.10
N ALA A 93 -19.91 19.05 24.15
CA ALA A 93 -19.06 19.36 23.01
C ALA A 93 -18.25 18.12 22.58
N PHE A 94 -17.64 17.40 23.53
CA PHE A 94 -16.93 16.15 23.27
C PHE A 94 -17.85 15.15 22.55
N VAL A 95 -19.04 14.89 23.10
CA VAL A 95 -20.02 13.98 22.47
C VAL A 95 -20.41 14.41 21.05
N GLN A 96 -20.58 15.70 20.80
CA GLN A 96 -20.92 16.21 19.46
C GLN A 96 -19.79 16.05 18.46
N ILE A 97 -18.54 16.26 18.89
CA ILE A 97 -17.34 16.06 18.07
C ILE A 97 -17.23 14.59 17.68
N GLU A 98 -17.39 13.66 18.62
CA GLU A 98 -17.32 12.21 18.36
C GLU A 98 -18.39 11.74 17.36
N LEU A 99 -19.62 12.24 17.52
CA LEU A 99 -20.71 11.95 16.59
C LEU A 99 -20.47 12.54 15.18
N LEU A 100 -19.71 13.62 15.08
CA LEU A 100 -19.32 14.23 13.81
C LEU A 100 -18.16 13.48 13.15
N ILE A 101 -17.14 13.09 13.91
CA ILE A 101 -15.96 12.36 13.42
C ILE A 101 -16.36 10.98 12.90
N ALA A 102 -17.20 10.25 13.64
CA ALA A 102 -17.62 8.88 13.33
C ALA A 102 -18.00 8.64 11.86
N PRO A 103 -18.93 9.40 11.23
CA PRO A 103 -19.27 9.23 9.82
C PRO A 103 -18.20 9.80 8.88
N LEU A 104 -17.48 10.86 9.27
CA LEU A 104 -16.46 11.48 8.43
C LEU A 104 -15.27 10.55 8.17
N ILE A 105 -14.89 9.73 9.16
CA ILE A 105 -13.88 8.67 8.99
C ILE A 105 -14.27 7.70 7.86
N VAL A 106 -15.56 7.49 7.60
CA VAL A 106 -16.04 6.57 6.55
C VAL A 106 -16.19 7.27 5.21
N PHE A 107 -16.86 8.42 5.19
CA PHE A 107 -17.25 9.07 3.94
C PHE A 107 -16.14 9.88 3.28
N LEU A 108 -15.19 10.44 4.04
CA LEU A 108 -14.11 11.23 3.46
C LEU A 108 -13.11 10.38 2.66
N PRO A 109 -12.67 9.19 3.13
CA PRO A 109 -11.87 8.29 2.30
C PRO A 109 -12.61 7.82 1.04
N LEU A 110 -13.90 7.52 1.13
CA LEU A 110 -14.73 7.20 -0.05
C LEU A 110 -14.80 8.39 -1.03
N GLY A 111 -14.93 9.61 -0.50
CA GLY A 111 -14.91 10.84 -1.29
C GLY A 111 -13.57 11.07 -1.99
N LEU A 112 -12.45 10.80 -1.33
CA LEU A 112 -11.10 10.84 -1.92
C LEU A 112 -10.95 9.83 -3.07
N PHE A 113 -11.42 8.61 -2.87
CA PHE A 113 -11.41 7.60 -3.92
C PHE A 113 -12.29 7.99 -5.11
N ALA A 114 -13.50 8.52 -4.85
CA ALA A 114 -14.38 9.03 -5.89
C ALA A 114 -13.74 10.21 -6.65
N LEU A 115 -13.04 11.11 -5.94
CA LEU A 115 -12.31 12.22 -6.54
C LEU A 115 -11.21 11.73 -7.50
N PHE A 116 -10.48 10.68 -7.11
CA PHE A 116 -9.50 10.04 -7.99
C PHE A 116 -10.12 9.45 -9.24
N VAL A 117 -11.24 8.73 -9.10
CA VAL A 117 -11.96 8.10 -10.23
C VAL A 117 -12.40 9.12 -11.29
N VAL A 118 -12.72 10.35 -10.88
CA VAL A 118 -13.09 11.43 -11.81
C VAL A 118 -11.89 12.32 -12.22
N SER A 119 -10.66 11.88 -11.96
CA SER A 119 -9.42 12.62 -12.23
C SER A 119 -9.37 14.00 -11.58
N GLY A 120 -9.96 14.14 -10.39
CA GLY A 120 -9.97 15.39 -9.62
C GLY A 120 -8.64 15.67 -8.91
N PRO A 121 -8.49 16.86 -8.29
CA PRO A 121 -7.26 17.28 -7.62
C PRO A 121 -7.04 16.55 -6.29
N LEU A 122 -6.53 15.32 -6.36
CA LEU A 122 -6.42 14.42 -5.20
C LEU A 122 -5.57 14.98 -4.05
N TRP A 123 -4.45 15.65 -4.34
CA TRP A 123 -3.61 16.28 -3.31
C TRP A 123 -4.35 17.36 -2.51
N LEU A 124 -5.15 18.18 -3.19
CA LEU A 124 -5.99 19.18 -2.52
C LEU A 124 -7.06 18.49 -1.67
N GLY A 125 -7.70 17.45 -2.22
CA GLY A 125 -8.65 16.62 -1.46
C GLY A 125 -8.03 16.05 -0.19
N LEU A 126 -6.81 15.49 -0.28
CA LEU A 126 -6.12 14.88 0.84
C LEU A 126 -5.86 15.91 1.95
N VAL A 127 -5.32 17.09 1.60
CA VAL A 127 -5.06 18.18 2.55
C VAL A 127 -6.36 18.64 3.24
N LEU A 128 -7.46 18.75 2.51
CA LEU A 128 -8.75 19.17 3.07
C LEU A 128 -9.32 18.12 4.03
N VAL A 129 -9.23 16.84 3.66
CA VAL A 129 -9.72 15.73 4.50
C VAL A 129 -8.89 15.56 5.77
N THR A 130 -7.56 15.59 5.66
CA THR A 130 -6.66 15.48 6.81
C THR A 130 -6.77 16.71 7.71
N GLY A 131 -6.93 17.91 7.11
CA GLY A 131 -7.17 19.14 7.84
C GLY A 131 -8.47 19.11 8.64
N LEU A 132 -9.56 18.61 8.05
CA LEU A 132 -10.85 18.50 8.74
C LEU A 132 -10.80 17.48 9.89
N LEU A 133 -10.38 16.24 9.61
CA LEU A 133 -10.35 15.17 10.62
C LEU A 133 -9.32 15.47 11.72
N GLY A 134 -8.12 15.97 11.36
CA GLY A 134 -7.09 16.33 12.33
C GLY A 134 -7.53 17.48 13.23
N THR A 135 -8.24 18.49 12.70
CA THR A 135 -8.79 19.58 13.52
C THR A 135 -9.82 19.08 14.52
N LEU A 136 -10.69 18.15 14.12
CA LEU A 136 -11.68 17.58 15.01
C LEU A 136 -11.04 16.69 16.09
N ALA A 137 -10.11 15.81 15.71
CA ALA A 137 -9.36 14.97 16.65
C ALA A 137 -8.53 15.81 17.64
N GLY A 138 -7.95 16.93 17.18
CA GLY A 138 -7.19 17.86 18.02
C GLY A 138 -7.99 18.50 19.15
N LEU A 139 -9.32 18.52 19.08
CA LEU A 139 -10.18 19.04 20.14
C LEU A 139 -10.29 18.06 21.33
N GLU A 140 -10.12 16.75 21.11
CA GLU A 140 -10.50 15.70 22.05
C GLU A 140 -9.64 15.72 23.33
N VAL A 141 -8.31 15.70 23.19
CA VAL A 141 -7.37 15.63 24.32
C VAL A 141 -7.52 16.84 25.28
N PRO A 142 -7.56 18.10 24.81
CA PRO A 142 -7.79 19.24 25.70
C PRO A 142 -9.18 19.28 26.35
N LEU A 143 -10.23 18.77 25.68
CA LEU A 143 -11.57 18.68 26.27
C LEU A 143 -11.58 17.64 27.41
N LEU A 144 -11.03 16.44 27.16
CA LEU A 144 -10.96 15.38 28.16
C LEU A 144 -10.06 15.75 29.35
N THR A 145 -8.94 16.42 29.09
CA THR A 145 -8.04 16.90 30.16
C THR A 145 -8.77 17.87 31.08
N ARG A 146 -9.47 18.87 30.52
CA ARG A 146 -10.23 19.85 31.32
C ARG A 146 -11.42 19.22 32.05
N LEU A 147 -12.05 18.18 31.49
CA LEU A 147 -13.10 17.42 32.17
C LEU A 147 -12.57 16.68 33.40
N LEU A 148 -11.37 16.12 33.32
CA LEU A 148 -10.74 15.38 34.42
C LEU A 148 -10.06 16.30 35.44
N GLU A 149 -9.59 17.48 35.00
CA GLU A 149 -8.97 18.51 35.85
C GLU A 149 -9.90 19.03 36.97
N GLN A 150 -11.20 18.96 36.74
CA GLN A 150 -12.18 19.40 37.74
C GLN A 150 -12.24 18.47 38.96
N ASP A 151 -11.85 17.20 38.80
CA ASP A 151 -11.85 16.19 39.87
C ASP A 151 -10.43 15.88 40.38
N GLU A 152 -9.43 15.94 39.49
CA GLU A 152 -8.02 15.73 39.79
C GLU A 152 -7.20 16.97 39.43
N GLY A 153 -6.20 17.35 40.22
CA GLY A 153 -5.35 18.49 39.86
C GLY A 153 -4.75 18.35 38.45
N VAL A 154 -4.52 19.49 37.78
CA VAL A 154 -4.07 19.60 36.37
C VAL A 154 -2.99 18.59 35.98
N ARG A 155 -2.01 18.40 36.87
CA ARG A 155 -0.88 17.49 36.67
C ARG A 155 -1.32 16.03 36.46
N ASP A 156 -2.23 15.55 37.31
CA ASP A 156 -2.64 14.13 37.32
C ASP A 156 -3.59 13.85 36.16
N ALA A 157 -4.53 14.77 35.89
CA ALA A 157 -5.42 14.71 34.74
C ALA A 157 -4.62 14.67 33.42
N LEU A 158 -3.69 15.61 33.23
CA LEU A 158 -2.86 15.68 32.03
C LEU A 158 -1.99 14.43 31.87
N SER A 159 -1.36 13.96 32.95
CA SER A 159 -0.54 12.75 32.91
C SER A 159 -1.34 11.51 32.55
N GLY A 160 -2.55 11.35 33.11
CA GLY A 160 -3.42 10.23 32.83
C GLY A 160 -3.90 10.24 31.38
N VAL A 161 -4.40 11.38 30.90
CA VAL A 161 -4.87 11.53 29.52
C VAL A 161 -3.74 11.25 28.53
N LEU A 162 -2.56 11.87 28.68
CA LEU A 162 -1.44 11.63 27.76
C LEU A 162 -0.98 10.17 27.75
N ALA A 163 -0.96 9.49 28.90
CA ALA A 163 -0.58 8.09 28.95
C ALA A 163 -1.55 7.19 28.17
N LEU A 164 -2.86 7.42 28.31
CA LEU A 164 -3.89 6.66 27.60
C LEU A 164 -3.96 7.05 26.13
N ASP A 165 -3.69 8.31 25.79
CA ASP A 165 -3.58 8.81 24.43
C ASP A 165 -2.48 8.06 23.66
N TYR A 166 -1.26 7.99 24.22
CA TYR A 166 -0.17 7.24 23.59
C TYR A 166 -0.43 5.74 23.51
N LEU A 167 -1.06 5.14 24.51
CA LEU A 167 -1.43 3.72 24.48
C LEU A 167 -2.47 3.44 23.39
N GLY A 168 -3.50 4.29 23.30
CA GLY A 168 -4.54 4.20 22.29
C GLY A 168 -3.97 4.35 20.88
N ALA A 169 -3.11 5.33 20.67
CA ALA A 169 -2.38 5.55 19.42
C ALA A 169 -1.58 4.30 19.02
N LEU A 170 -0.79 3.71 19.93
CA LEU A 170 -0.07 2.46 19.64
C LEU A 170 -1.02 1.32 19.23
N LEU A 171 -2.14 1.14 19.92
CA LEU A 171 -3.12 0.11 19.58
C LEU A 171 -3.75 0.37 18.22
N GLY A 172 -4.13 1.62 17.91
CA GLY A 172 -4.70 2.01 16.62
C GLY A 172 -3.73 1.80 15.45
N SER A 173 -2.47 2.26 15.62
CA SER A 173 -1.42 2.11 14.59
C SER A 173 -1.06 0.69 14.26
N LEU A 174 -1.21 -0.24 15.20
CA LEU A 174 -0.97 -1.66 14.96
C LEU A 174 -2.24 -2.36 14.46
N ALA A 175 -3.40 -2.06 15.05
CA ALA A 175 -4.67 -2.69 14.70
C ALA A 175 -5.03 -2.45 13.23
N PHE A 176 -4.79 -1.25 12.70
CA PHE A 176 -5.11 -0.95 11.30
C PHE A 176 -4.35 -1.82 10.28
N PRO A 177 -3.01 -1.76 10.17
CA PRO A 177 -2.28 -2.52 9.16
C PRO A 177 -2.20 -4.03 9.44
N VAL A 178 -2.25 -4.46 10.71
CA VAL A 178 -2.07 -5.88 11.06
C VAL A 178 -3.39 -6.65 11.07
N LEU A 179 -4.50 -6.02 11.46
CA LEU A 179 -5.79 -6.70 11.64
C LEU A 179 -6.87 -6.18 10.70
N LEU A 180 -7.16 -4.87 10.72
CA LEU A 180 -8.32 -4.32 10.02
C LEU A 180 -8.12 -4.37 8.50
N LEU A 181 -7.00 -3.83 8.00
CA LEU A 181 -6.72 -3.77 6.57
C LEU A 181 -6.67 -5.16 5.91
N PRO A 182 -5.95 -6.18 6.45
CA PRO A 182 -5.88 -7.49 5.82
C PRO A 182 -7.20 -8.28 5.88
N VAL A 183 -8.01 -8.11 6.93
CA VAL A 183 -9.25 -8.88 7.13
C VAL A 183 -10.45 -8.22 6.47
N LEU A 184 -10.55 -6.89 6.56
CA LEU A 184 -11.73 -6.13 6.17
C LEU A 184 -11.51 -5.29 4.90
N GLY A 185 -10.26 -4.99 4.53
CA GLY A 185 -9.93 -4.04 3.47
C GLY A 185 -10.12 -2.57 3.90
N LEU A 186 -9.85 -1.64 2.99
CA LEU A 186 -9.81 -0.19 3.30
C LEU A 186 -11.15 0.37 3.82
N PHE A 187 -12.22 0.31 3.02
CA PHE A 187 -13.47 0.99 3.35
C PHE A 187 -14.25 0.36 4.52
N PRO A 188 -14.32 -0.98 4.67
CA PRO A 188 -14.95 -1.58 5.84
C PRO A 188 -14.15 -1.34 7.12
N SER A 189 -12.81 -1.24 7.04
CA SER A 189 -11.99 -0.79 8.17
C SER A 189 -12.37 0.62 8.61
N ALA A 190 -12.57 1.54 7.67
CA ALA A 190 -13.04 2.91 7.98
C ALA A 190 -14.37 2.89 8.75
N ALA A 191 -15.32 2.03 8.33
CA ALA A 191 -16.60 1.87 9.01
C ALA A 191 -16.47 1.33 10.44
N VAL A 192 -15.59 0.36 10.68
CA VAL A 192 -15.31 -0.16 12.03
C VAL A 192 -14.64 0.90 12.90
N ILE A 193 -13.64 1.61 12.38
CA ILE A 193 -12.95 2.69 13.09
C ILE A 193 -13.94 3.80 13.46
N GLY A 194 -14.79 4.24 12.51
CA GLY A 194 -15.81 5.25 12.76
C GLY A 194 -16.92 4.83 13.72
N ALA A 195 -17.21 3.53 13.84
CA ALA A 195 -18.23 3.03 14.77
C ALA A 195 -17.78 3.06 16.23
N LEU A 196 -16.48 2.91 16.51
CA LEU A 196 -15.94 2.88 17.88
C LEU A 196 -16.24 4.17 18.67
N PRO A 197 -15.97 5.39 18.15
CA PRO A 197 -16.31 6.61 18.87
C PRO A 197 -17.83 6.82 19.01
N ALA A 198 -18.64 6.36 18.05
CA ALA A 198 -20.10 6.40 18.19
C ALA A 198 -20.62 5.50 19.34
N PHE A 199 -20.07 4.29 19.50
CA PHE A 199 -20.38 3.42 20.64
C PHE A 199 -19.87 3.98 21.97
N MET A 200 -18.71 4.65 21.96
CA MET A 200 -18.17 5.34 23.12
C MET A 200 -19.11 6.47 23.58
N VAL A 201 -19.68 7.25 22.66
CA VAL A 201 -20.73 8.25 22.98
C VAL A 201 -21.94 7.59 23.66
N PHE A 202 -22.38 6.43 23.18
CA PHE A 202 -23.45 5.69 23.84
C PHE A 202 -23.07 5.31 25.27
N ALA A 203 -21.88 4.73 25.48
CA ALA A 203 -21.40 4.34 26.81
C ALA A 203 -21.32 5.54 27.78
N LEU A 204 -20.76 6.67 27.32
CA LEU A 204 -20.67 7.91 28.10
C LEU A 204 -22.05 8.42 28.48
N GLY A 205 -22.98 8.52 27.53
CA GLY A 205 -24.33 9.00 27.84
C GLY A 205 -25.16 8.06 28.71
N ARG A 206 -24.80 6.77 28.81
CA ARG A 206 -25.34 5.86 29.84
C ARG A 206 -24.71 6.12 31.21
N ALA A 207 -23.40 6.36 31.28
CA ALA A 207 -22.70 6.64 32.54
C ALA A 207 -23.08 8.00 33.15
N PHE A 208 -23.41 8.99 32.32
CA PHE A 208 -23.85 10.32 32.73
C PHE A 208 -25.38 10.49 32.68
N ALA A 209 -26.15 9.41 32.57
CA ALA A 209 -27.60 9.47 32.33
C ALA A 209 -28.43 10.17 33.42
N GLN A 210 -27.92 10.16 34.67
CA GLN A 210 -28.59 10.77 35.83
C GLN A 210 -28.17 12.22 36.04
N SER A 211 -26.90 12.55 35.78
CA SER A 211 -26.33 13.88 35.95
C SER A 211 -26.62 14.78 34.75
N GLU A 212 -26.69 14.22 33.53
CA GLU A 212 -26.71 14.98 32.28
C GLU A 212 -27.78 14.49 31.29
N PRO A 213 -29.03 14.98 31.39
CA PRO A 213 -30.13 14.50 30.55
C PRO A 213 -29.94 14.79 29.07
N LYS A 214 -29.23 15.88 28.71
CA LYS A 214 -28.90 16.19 27.31
C LYS A 214 -27.94 15.14 26.74
N VAL A 215 -26.86 14.81 27.45
CA VAL A 215 -25.86 13.83 27.02
C VAL A 215 -26.49 12.43 26.89
N ARG A 216 -27.44 12.09 27.77
CA ARG A 216 -28.26 10.88 27.63
C ARG A 216 -29.05 10.86 26.32
N ALA A 217 -29.65 11.97 25.90
CA ALA A 217 -30.40 12.02 24.64
C ALA A 217 -29.51 11.77 23.43
N TRP A 218 -28.30 12.36 23.41
CA TRP A 218 -27.30 12.14 22.36
C TRP A 218 -26.74 10.70 22.35
N SER A 219 -26.76 9.99 23.47
CA SER A 219 -26.29 8.59 23.56
C SER A 219 -27.01 7.66 22.58
N TYR A 220 -28.31 7.86 22.35
CA TYR A 220 -29.08 7.06 21.42
C TYR A 220 -28.68 7.31 19.97
N TRP A 221 -28.30 8.55 19.63
CA TRP A 221 -27.71 8.86 18.33
C TRP A 221 -26.38 8.15 18.14
N GLY A 222 -25.54 8.07 19.19
CA GLY A 222 -24.31 7.28 19.17
C GLY A 222 -24.56 5.80 18.89
N LEU A 223 -25.56 5.20 19.55
CA LEU A 223 -25.91 3.80 19.31
C LEU A 223 -26.44 3.57 17.88
N VAL A 224 -27.38 4.40 17.42
CA VAL A 224 -27.96 4.30 16.08
C VAL A 224 -26.89 4.48 15.00
N LEU A 225 -26.01 5.46 15.18
CA LEU A 225 -24.91 5.73 14.28
C LEU A 225 -23.90 4.58 14.27
N GLY A 226 -23.45 4.10 15.44
CA GLY A 226 -22.50 2.99 15.52
C GLY A 226 -23.03 1.71 14.86
N LEU A 227 -24.28 1.34 15.15
CA LEU A 227 -24.94 0.22 14.48
C LEU A 227 -25.12 0.46 12.98
N GLY A 228 -25.46 1.69 12.59
CA GLY A 228 -25.59 2.10 11.19
C GLY A 228 -24.29 2.00 10.41
N LEU A 229 -23.15 2.42 10.99
CA LEU A 229 -21.83 2.31 10.37
C LEU A 229 -21.39 0.84 10.26
N CYS A 230 -21.62 0.02 11.30
CA CYS A 230 -21.38 -1.42 11.21
C CYS A 230 -22.24 -2.09 10.13
N ALA A 231 -23.52 -1.72 10.01
CA ALA A 231 -24.41 -2.20 8.95
C ALA A 231 -24.02 -1.67 7.56
N PHE A 232 -23.37 -0.51 7.48
CA PHE A 232 -22.87 0.08 6.25
C PHE A 232 -21.55 -0.56 5.78
N ALA A 233 -20.75 -1.19 6.64
CA ALA A 233 -19.45 -1.76 6.26
C ALA A 233 -19.50 -2.70 5.02
N PRO A 234 -20.47 -3.63 4.88
CA PRO A 234 -20.61 -4.43 3.66
C PRO A 234 -20.98 -3.59 2.42
N VAL A 235 -21.79 -2.55 2.61
CA VAL A 235 -22.20 -1.62 1.54
C VAL A 235 -21.02 -0.76 1.08
N ALA A 236 -20.15 -0.33 2.00
CA ALA A 236 -18.93 0.41 1.71
C ALA A 236 -18.00 -0.39 0.79
N THR A 237 -17.88 -1.70 1.00
CA THR A 237 -17.17 -2.61 0.08
C THR A 237 -17.78 -2.57 -1.32
N SER A 238 -19.11 -2.70 -1.40
CA SER A 238 -19.84 -2.70 -2.67
C SER A 238 -19.79 -1.35 -3.41
N LEU A 239 -19.60 -0.25 -2.69
CA LEU A 239 -19.45 1.08 -3.26
C LEU A 239 -18.01 1.28 -3.76
N GLY A 240 -17.02 0.90 -2.96
CA GLY A 240 -15.61 0.89 -3.35
C GLY A 240 -15.37 0.04 -4.60
N ASP A 241 -15.89 -1.20 -4.63
CA ASP A 241 -15.78 -2.09 -5.79
C ASP A 241 -16.46 -1.49 -7.04
N ARG A 242 -17.58 -0.77 -6.88
CA ARG A 242 -18.25 -0.09 -8.00
C ARG A 242 -17.42 1.07 -8.56
N LEU A 243 -16.75 1.83 -7.71
CA LEU A 243 -15.84 2.90 -8.10
C LEU A 243 -14.55 2.33 -8.72
N GLU A 244 -14.04 1.22 -8.20
CA GLU A 244 -12.87 0.53 -8.76
C GLU A 244 -13.19 -0.05 -10.15
N ASN A 245 -14.40 -0.60 -10.36
CA ASN A 245 -14.83 -1.10 -11.67
C ASN A 245 -14.71 -0.08 -12.80
N THR A 246 -14.97 1.20 -12.52
CA THR A 246 -14.89 2.24 -13.54
C THR A 246 -13.46 2.55 -13.99
N GLN A 247 -12.45 2.10 -13.24
CA GLN A 247 -11.04 2.23 -13.62
C GLN A 247 -10.61 1.19 -14.67
N TYR A 248 -11.36 0.09 -14.82
CA TYR A 248 -10.99 -0.99 -15.73
C TYR A 248 -11.91 -1.05 -16.96
N ASN A 249 -11.31 -1.12 -18.14
CA ASN A 249 -12.02 -1.24 -19.42
C ASN A 249 -12.71 -2.60 -19.64
N ALA A 250 -12.49 -3.56 -18.74
CA ALA A 250 -12.99 -4.93 -18.84
C ALA A 250 -13.58 -5.42 -17.51
N PRO A 251 -14.58 -6.33 -17.54
CA PRO A 251 -15.16 -6.90 -16.32
C PRO A 251 -14.10 -7.57 -15.44
N ILE A 252 -14.15 -7.26 -14.14
CA ILE A 252 -13.30 -7.89 -13.14
C ILE A 252 -13.84 -9.28 -12.79
N ILE A 253 -12.99 -10.29 -12.89
CA ILE A 253 -13.30 -11.69 -12.61
C ILE A 253 -12.66 -12.22 -11.31
N ALA A 254 -11.68 -11.51 -10.75
CA ALA A 254 -11.16 -11.76 -9.41
C ALA A 254 -10.67 -10.46 -8.77
N ARG A 255 -10.91 -10.29 -7.45
CA ARG A 255 -10.36 -9.21 -6.61
C ARG A 255 -9.82 -9.81 -5.33
N ILE A 256 -8.58 -9.51 -5.00
CA ILE A 256 -7.95 -9.99 -3.77
C ILE A 256 -7.18 -8.81 -3.15
N GLN A 257 -7.39 -8.55 -1.86
CA GLN A 257 -6.50 -7.71 -1.08
C GLN A 257 -5.49 -8.61 -0.37
N SER A 258 -4.19 -8.47 -0.66
CA SER A 258 -3.13 -9.11 0.11
C SER A 258 -2.54 -8.12 1.13
N PRO A 259 -1.68 -8.57 2.06
CA PRO A 259 -0.91 -7.68 2.92
C PRO A 259 0.06 -6.75 2.17
N TYR A 260 0.35 -7.05 0.90
CA TYR A 260 1.32 -6.32 0.09
C TYR A 260 0.66 -5.38 -0.92
N GLN A 261 -0.44 -5.80 -1.54
CA GLN A 261 -1.01 -5.11 -2.70
C GLN A 261 -2.47 -5.53 -2.99
N ARG A 262 -3.15 -4.73 -3.81
CA ARG A 262 -4.44 -5.04 -4.43
C ARG A 262 -4.22 -5.81 -5.72
N ILE A 263 -4.82 -7.00 -5.84
CA ILE A 263 -4.71 -7.87 -7.01
C ILE A 263 -6.06 -7.90 -7.73
N VAL A 264 -6.08 -7.47 -8.99
CA VAL A 264 -7.28 -7.44 -9.83
C VAL A 264 -7.04 -8.23 -11.10
N LEU A 265 -7.97 -9.12 -11.43
CA LEU A 265 -7.98 -9.86 -12.69
C LEU A 265 -9.19 -9.45 -13.51
N THR A 266 -8.97 -8.99 -14.74
CA THR A 266 -10.07 -8.63 -15.65
C THR A 266 -10.10 -9.55 -16.86
N ARG A 267 -11.26 -9.64 -17.51
CA ARG A 267 -11.40 -10.44 -18.73
C ARG A 267 -12.36 -9.83 -19.73
N GLN A 268 -11.90 -9.70 -20.97
CA GLN A 268 -12.70 -9.34 -22.13
C GLN A 268 -12.48 -10.37 -23.26
N GLY A 269 -13.45 -11.26 -23.46
CA GLY A 269 -13.32 -12.32 -24.46
C GLY A 269 -12.16 -13.28 -24.13
N ALA A 270 -11.15 -13.35 -25.00
CA ALA A 270 -9.94 -14.15 -24.76
C ALA A 270 -8.88 -13.41 -23.94
N ASP A 271 -8.97 -12.07 -23.84
CA ASP A 271 -8.00 -11.26 -23.13
C ASP A 271 -8.25 -11.31 -21.61
N VAL A 272 -7.29 -11.86 -20.89
CA VAL A 272 -7.21 -11.83 -19.42
C VAL A 272 -6.04 -10.93 -19.04
N ARG A 273 -6.28 -10.00 -18.12
CA ARG A 273 -5.29 -9.04 -17.64
C ARG A 273 -5.16 -9.08 -16.13
N LEU A 274 -3.93 -9.08 -15.65
CA LEU A 274 -3.61 -8.96 -14.23
C LEU A 274 -3.16 -7.54 -13.94
N PHE A 275 -3.70 -6.95 -12.88
CA PHE A 275 -3.29 -5.66 -12.35
C PHE A 275 -2.88 -5.82 -10.88
N LEU A 276 -1.79 -5.16 -10.51
CA LEU A 276 -1.31 -5.04 -9.13
C LEU A 276 -1.29 -3.57 -8.76
N ASP A 277 -2.02 -3.18 -7.71
CA ASP A 277 -2.25 -1.78 -7.32
C ASP A 277 -2.73 -0.86 -8.47
N GLY A 278 -3.42 -1.43 -9.46
CA GLY A 278 -3.91 -0.70 -10.64
C GLY A 278 -2.97 -0.77 -11.85
N ASP A 279 -1.70 -1.11 -11.66
CA ASP A 279 -0.72 -1.23 -12.75
C ASP A 279 -0.86 -2.56 -13.49
N LEU A 280 -0.92 -2.50 -14.83
CA LEU A 280 -1.03 -3.69 -15.67
C LEU A 280 0.26 -4.52 -15.61
N GLN A 281 0.16 -5.76 -15.18
CA GLN A 281 1.30 -6.70 -15.10
C GLN A 281 1.41 -7.65 -16.28
N PHE A 282 0.29 -7.99 -16.91
CA PHE A 282 0.30 -8.64 -18.22
C PHE A 282 -1.07 -8.60 -18.89
N SER A 283 -1.07 -8.79 -20.21
CA SER A 283 -2.24 -9.10 -21.03
C SER A 283 -1.98 -10.42 -21.75
N THR A 284 -2.94 -11.36 -21.73
CA THR A 284 -2.78 -12.64 -22.45
C THR A 284 -2.68 -12.50 -23.97
N LEU A 285 -3.05 -11.34 -24.52
CA LEU A 285 -2.94 -11.09 -25.96
C LEU A 285 -1.48 -11.00 -26.42
N ASP A 286 -0.56 -10.66 -25.54
CA ASP A 286 0.82 -10.29 -25.89
C ASP A 286 1.89 -10.58 -24.83
N GLU A 287 1.54 -11.10 -23.65
CA GLU A 287 2.51 -11.47 -22.59
C GLU A 287 3.63 -12.38 -23.10
N TYR A 288 3.35 -13.23 -24.09
CA TYR A 288 4.36 -14.12 -24.67
C TYR A 288 5.51 -13.33 -25.30
N ARG A 289 5.29 -12.10 -25.78
CA ARG A 289 6.37 -11.23 -26.29
C ARG A 289 7.32 -10.86 -25.16
N TYR A 290 6.76 -10.45 -24.01
CA TYR A 290 7.50 -10.10 -22.81
C TYR A 290 8.27 -11.29 -22.25
N HIS A 291 7.59 -12.40 -21.95
CA HIS A 291 8.22 -13.54 -21.27
C HIS A 291 9.23 -14.27 -22.16
N GLU A 292 9.00 -14.36 -23.47
CA GLU A 292 9.99 -14.93 -24.38
C GLU A 292 11.26 -14.06 -24.43
N ALA A 293 11.11 -12.72 -24.47
CA ALA A 293 12.23 -11.79 -24.48
C ALA A 293 12.96 -11.71 -23.15
N LEU A 294 12.26 -11.87 -22.02
CA LEU A 294 12.89 -11.94 -20.71
C LEU A 294 13.71 -13.23 -20.56
N VAL A 295 13.15 -14.38 -20.94
CA VAL A 295 13.72 -15.69 -20.59
C VAL A 295 14.74 -16.20 -21.60
N HIS A 296 14.40 -16.24 -22.90
CA HIS A 296 15.21 -17.00 -23.86
C HIS A 296 16.60 -16.43 -24.14
N PRO A 297 16.82 -15.11 -24.22
CA PRO A 297 18.17 -14.56 -24.36
C PRO A 297 19.09 -14.97 -23.20
N ALA A 298 18.59 -14.98 -21.96
CA ALA A 298 19.35 -15.40 -20.78
C ALA A 298 19.66 -16.89 -20.76
N MET A 299 18.66 -17.71 -21.04
CA MET A 299 18.83 -19.17 -21.14
C MET A 299 19.78 -19.58 -22.27
N SER A 300 19.80 -18.80 -23.36
CA SER A 300 20.73 -19.01 -24.48
C SER A 300 22.15 -18.55 -24.18
N ALA A 301 22.31 -17.43 -23.46
CA ALA A 301 23.62 -16.83 -23.22
C ALA A 301 24.42 -17.60 -22.15
N SER A 302 23.72 -18.31 -21.26
CA SER A 302 24.37 -19.08 -20.21
C SER A 302 25.03 -20.35 -20.75
N SER A 303 26.21 -20.68 -20.20
CA SER A 303 26.95 -21.88 -20.62
C SER A 303 26.29 -23.19 -20.17
N THR A 304 25.50 -23.12 -19.10
CA THR A 304 24.69 -24.21 -18.55
C THR A 304 23.35 -23.64 -18.09
N ARG A 305 22.31 -24.45 -17.97
CA ARG A 305 20.97 -23.95 -17.61
C ARG A 305 20.17 -24.95 -16.78
N ARG A 306 20.86 -25.64 -15.86
CA ARG A 306 20.27 -26.70 -15.02
C ARG A 306 19.55 -26.13 -13.82
N ARG A 307 20.13 -25.10 -13.20
CA ARG A 307 19.58 -24.41 -12.02
C ARG A 307 19.23 -22.98 -12.35
N VAL A 308 17.95 -22.66 -12.24
CA VAL A 308 17.41 -21.32 -12.51
C VAL A 308 16.84 -20.72 -11.23
N LEU A 309 17.21 -19.47 -10.93
CA LEU A 309 16.59 -18.68 -9.88
C LEU A 309 15.67 -17.65 -10.53
N LEU A 310 14.40 -17.68 -10.18
CA LEU A 310 13.40 -16.73 -10.63
C LEU A 310 12.97 -15.87 -9.44
N LEU A 311 13.15 -14.56 -9.54
CA LEU A 311 12.80 -13.60 -8.49
C LEU A 311 11.58 -12.79 -8.96
N GLY A 312 10.48 -12.87 -8.22
CA GLY A 312 9.17 -12.42 -8.69
C GLY A 312 8.50 -13.46 -9.59
N ALA A 313 7.82 -12.99 -10.65
CA ALA A 313 7.09 -13.81 -11.62
C ALA A 313 6.10 -14.83 -10.99
N GLY A 314 5.44 -14.46 -9.88
CA GLY A 314 4.46 -15.32 -9.20
C GLY A 314 3.26 -15.75 -10.06
N ASP A 315 3.01 -15.08 -11.19
CA ASP A 315 2.02 -15.45 -12.21
C ASP A 315 2.39 -16.75 -12.97
N GLY A 316 3.68 -17.11 -12.98
CA GLY A 316 4.20 -18.34 -13.59
C GLY A 316 4.40 -18.29 -15.11
N LEU A 317 4.26 -17.13 -15.75
CA LEU A 317 4.43 -16.99 -17.21
C LEU A 317 5.90 -17.00 -17.62
N ALA A 318 6.79 -16.32 -16.89
CA ALA A 318 8.24 -16.48 -17.08
C ALA A 318 8.67 -17.92 -16.82
N LEU A 319 8.13 -18.54 -15.76
CA LEU A 319 8.41 -19.93 -15.41
C LEU A 319 8.02 -20.91 -16.54
N ARG A 320 6.87 -20.70 -17.20
CA ARG A 320 6.44 -21.48 -18.36
C ARG A 320 7.52 -21.49 -19.46
N GLU A 321 8.13 -20.35 -19.75
CA GLU A 321 9.17 -20.23 -20.77
C GLU A 321 10.49 -20.90 -20.33
N VAL A 322 10.84 -20.80 -19.05
CA VAL A 322 12.02 -21.51 -18.48
C VAL A 322 11.87 -23.01 -18.67
N LEU A 323 10.70 -23.56 -18.35
CA LEU A 323 10.43 -25.01 -18.39
C LEU A 323 10.42 -25.62 -19.79
N LYS A 324 10.41 -24.81 -20.86
CA LYS A 324 10.59 -25.26 -22.25
C LYS A 324 12.00 -25.79 -22.54
N TRP A 325 12.98 -25.40 -21.73
CA TRP A 325 14.36 -25.88 -21.88
C TRP A 325 14.53 -27.24 -21.20
N PRO A 326 14.83 -28.31 -21.94
CA PRO A 326 14.87 -29.67 -21.40
C PRO A 326 16.03 -29.89 -20.42
N GLU A 327 17.08 -29.07 -20.47
CA GLU A 327 18.22 -29.18 -19.56
C GLU A 327 17.96 -28.59 -18.17
N VAL A 328 16.81 -27.93 -17.96
CA VAL A 328 16.41 -27.40 -16.65
C VAL A 328 16.08 -28.57 -15.72
N GLU A 329 16.84 -28.67 -14.62
CA GLU A 329 16.69 -29.69 -13.59
C GLU A 329 15.95 -29.14 -12.36
N ARG A 330 16.20 -27.88 -11.98
CA ARG A 330 15.57 -27.22 -10.84
C ARG A 330 15.34 -25.74 -11.11
N VAL A 331 14.15 -25.26 -10.74
CA VAL A 331 13.83 -23.83 -10.68
C VAL A 331 13.42 -23.47 -9.26
N LEU A 332 14.09 -22.49 -8.66
CA LEU A 332 13.66 -21.87 -7.42
C LEU A 332 12.98 -20.54 -7.77
N LEU A 333 11.70 -20.41 -7.44
CA LEU A 333 10.92 -19.18 -7.60
C LEU A 333 10.73 -18.54 -6.22
N ILE A 334 11.24 -17.32 -6.04
CA ILE A 334 11.04 -16.53 -4.82
C ILE A 334 10.11 -15.38 -5.14
N ASP A 335 8.91 -15.40 -4.53
CA ASP A 335 7.94 -14.32 -4.64
C ASP A 335 7.51 -13.85 -3.24
N LEU A 336 7.27 -12.55 -3.09
CA LEU A 336 6.86 -11.95 -1.82
C LEU A 336 5.40 -12.29 -1.49
N ASP A 337 4.52 -12.29 -2.50
CA ASP A 337 3.08 -12.31 -2.33
C ASP A 337 2.47 -13.68 -2.67
N GLN A 338 2.21 -14.45 -1.62
CA GLN A 338 1.59 -15.77 -1.73
C GLN A 338 0.19 -15.73 -2.35
N ALA A 339 -0.51 -14.58 -2.32
CA ALA A 339 -1.82 -14.44 -2.96
C ALA A 339 -1.69 -14.47 -4.49
N VAL A 340 -0.65 -13.85 -5.07
CA VAL A 340 -0.38 -13.89 -6.53
C VAL A 340 -0.11 -15.32 -6.97
N VAL A 341 0.81 -16.02 -6.29
CA VAL A 341 1.14 -17.42 -6.58
C VAL A 341 -0.08 -18.34 -6.44
N ASN A 342 -0.89 -18.16 -5.40
CA ASN A 342 -2.09 -18.95 -5.20
C ASN A 342 -3.14 -18.70 -6.29
N LEU A 343 -3.32 -17.45 -6.70
CA LEU A 343 -4.21 -17.09 -7.79
C LEU A 343 -3.72 -17.74 -9.09
N ALA A 344 -2.44 -17.62 -9.42
CA ALA A 344 -1.82 -18.18 -10.61
C ALA A 344 -1.86 -19.72 -10.65
N ARG A 345 -1.75 -20.37 -9.50
CA ARG A 345 -1.80 -21.83 -9.36
C ARG A 345 -3.22 -22.40 -9.46
N ARG A 346 -4.25 -21.67 -9.00
CA ARG A 346 -5.62 -22.20 -8.85
C ARG A 346 -6.64 -21.64 -9.84
N HIS A 347 -6.44 -20.41 -10.32
CA HIS A 347 -7.44 -19.74 -11.14
C HIS A 347 -7.44 -20.29 -12.57
N PRO A 348 -8.55 -20.84 -13.10
CA PRO A 348 -8.55 -21.61 -14.35
C PRO A 348 -8.01 -20.86 -15.56
N PHE A 349 -8.24 -19.54 -15.62
CA PHE A 349 -7.72 -18.72 -16.71
C PHE A 349 -6.20 -18.53 -16.62
N LEU A 350 -5.62 -18.44 -15.42
CA LEU A 350 -4.18 -18.29 -15.24
C LEU A 350 -3.46 -19.62 -15.39
N THR A 351 -3.98 -20.69 -14.81
CA THR A 351 -3.42 -22.05 -14.96
C THR A 351 -3.35 -22.48 -16.42
N ARG A 352 -4.29 -22.03 -17.27
CA ARG A 352 -4.27 -22.27 -18.71
C ARG A 352 -3.13 -21.51 -19.40
N VAL A 353 -2.92 -20.24 -19.04
CA VAL A 353 -1.94 -19.37 -19.70
C VAL A 353 -0.52 -19.72 -19.26
N ASN A 354 -0.30 -19.98 -17.96
CA ASN A 354 0.99 -20.46 -17.44
C ASN A 354 1.24 -21.96 -17.67
N ALA A 355 0.29 -22.67 -18.31
CA ALA A 355 0.38 -24.09 -18.66
C ALA A 355 0.69 -25.02 -17.46
N GLY A 356 0.26 -24.65 -16.25
CA GLY A 356 0.52 -25.44 -15.05
C GLY A 356 1.98 -25.40 -14.58
N ALA A 357 2.78 -24.41 -15.01
CA ALA A 357 4.19 -24.30 -14.67
C ALA A 357 4.47 -24.33 -13.16
N LEU A 358 3.59 -23.73 -12.35
CA LEU A 358 3.71 -23.66 -10.88
C LEU A 358 3.51 -24.99 -10.14
N VAL A 359 3.18 -26.08 -10.84
CA VAL A 359 3.05 -27.44 -10.29
C VAL A 359 4.01 -28.45 -10.95
N ASP A 360 4.92 -28.00 -11.82
CA ASP A 360 5.96 -28.86 -12.39
C ASP A 360 6.90 -29.35 -11.27
N PRO A 361 7.26 -30.66 -11.24
CA PRO A 361 8.07 -31.23 -10.17
C PRO A 361 9.49 -30.64 -10.06
N ARG A 362 9.97 -29.93 -11.09
CA ARG A 362 11.27 -29.24 -11.07
C ARG A 362 11.21 -27.91 -10.32
N VAL A 363 10.02 -27.44 -9.94
CA VAL A 363 9.79 -26.09 -9.43
C VAL A 363 9.56 -26.11 -7.93
N GLU A 364 10.36 -25.32 -7.23
CA GLU A 364 10.17 -24.98 -5.83
C GLU A 364 9.75 -23.51 -5.73
N VAL A 365 8.64 -23.25 -5.04
CA VAL A 365 8.16 -21.88 -4.81
C VAL A 365 8.35 -21.53 -3.34
N GLN A 366 9.12 -20.49 -3.08
CA GLN A 366 9.39 -19.96 -1.75
C GLN A 366 8.73 -18.60 -1.60
N GLN A 367 7.84 -18.47 -0.60
CA GLN A 367 7.30 -17.17 -0.20
C GLN A 367 8.33 -16.44 0.67
N ALA A 368 9.02 -15.45 0.10
CA ALA A 368 9.99 -14.64 0.85
C ALA A 368 10.30 -13.32 0.16
N ASP A 369 10.84 -12.35 0.91
CA ASP A 369 11.43 -11.14 0.34
C ASP A 369 12.74 -11.50 -0.38
N ALA A 370 12.76 -11.37 -1.71
CA ALA A 370 13.91 -11.63 -2.55
C ALA A 370 15.16 -10.83 -2.11
N PHE A 371 14.99 -9.63 -1.56
CA PHE A 371 16.09 -8.80 -1.06
C PHE A 371 16.88 -9.44 0.09
N VAL A 372 16.20 -10.29 0.88
CA VAL A 372 16.76 -10.99 2.04
C VAL A 372 17.10 -12.44 1.66
N ALA A 373 16.15 -13.15 1.06
CA ALA A 373 16.24 -14.58 0.82
C ALA A 373 17.24 -14.94 -0.29
N ALA A 374 17.21 -14.24 -1.43
CA ALA A 374 18.04 -14.63 -2.58
C ALA A 374 19.54 -14.56 -2.28
N PRO A 375 20.08 -13.50 -1.62
CA PRO A 375 21.47 -13.49 -1.20
C PRO A 375 21.84 -14.56 -0.18
N ALA A 376 20.89 -15.00 0.65
CA ALA A 376 21.11 -15.97 1.72
C ALA A 376 21.16 -17.43 1.25
N LEU A 377 20.80 -17.71 -0.01
CA LEU A 377 20.87 -19.07 -0.58
C LEU A 377 22.30 -19.59 -0.60
N ASP A 378 22.54 -20.86 -0.29
CA ASP A 378 23.90 -21.41 -0.34
C ASP A 378 24.35 -21.81 -1.75
N GLU A 379 23.39 -22.10 -2.62
CA GLU A 379 23.64 -22.62 -3.95
C GLU A 379 23.94 -21.53 -5.00
N ARG A 380 24.43 -21.97 -6.16
CA ARG A 380 24.68 -21.13 -7.33
C ARG A 380 23.74 -21.51 -8.45
N PHE A 381 23.34 -20.51 -9.20
CA PHE A 381 22.40 -20.62 -10.31
C PHE A 381 23.10 -20.29 -11.62
N ASP A 382 22.76 -21.06 -12.64
CA ASP A 382 23.30 -20.87 -13.98
C ASP A 382 22.56 -19.74 -14.70
N VAL A 383 21.30 -19.51 -14.34
CA VAL A 383 20.51 -18.37 -14.82
C VAL A 383 19.75 -17.75 -13.64
N ILE A 384 19.82 -16.42 -13.52
CA ILE A 384 19.01 -15.63 -12.58
C ILE A 384 18.11 -14.71 -13.39
N ILE A 385 16.80 -14.81 -13.22
CA ILE A 385 15.81 -13.95 -13.87
C ILE A 385 15.10 -13.14 -12.80
N ALA A 386 15.19 -11.81 -12.88
CA ALA A 386 14.48 -10.89 -12.02
C ALA A 386 13.31 -10.27 -12.79
N ASP A 387 12.10 -10.58 -12.35
CA ASP A 387 10.84 -10.15 -12.92
C ASP A 387 10.02 -9.45 -11.83
N PHE A 388 10.50 -8.27 -11.46
CA PHE A 388 9.87 -7.41 -10.47
C PHE A 388 9.04 -6.33 -11.18
N PRO A 389 8.03 -5.77 -10.49
CA PRO A 389 7.38 -4.55 -10.95
C PRO A 389 8.38 -3.41 -11.19
N ASP A 390 7.90 -2.35 -11.84
CA ASP A 390 8.69 -1.16 -12.06
C ASP A 390 9.11 -0.51 -10.72
N PRO A 391 10.31 0.09 -10.65
CA PRO A 391 10.85 0.70 -9.44
C PRO A 391 10.28 2.11 -9.21
N ASP A 392 8.96 2.25 -9.25
CA ASP A 392 8.20 3.48 -9.00
C ASP A 392 8.11 3.85 -7.51
N ARG A 393 8.40 2.88 -6.64
CA ARG A 393 8.37 3.00 -5.17
C ARG A 393 9.68 2.53 -4.55
N GLU A 394 10.05 3.12 -3.42
CA GLU A 394 11.29 2.77 -2.71
C GLU A 394 11.35 1.30 -2.28
N THR A 395 10.19 0.72 -1.95
CA THR A 395 10.04 -0.68 -1.56
C THR A 395 10.45 -1.65 -2.67
N ILE A 396 10.23 -1.29 -3.93
CA ILE A 396 10.64 -2.06 -5.12
C ILE A 396 12.04 -1.63 -5.58
N ALA A 397 12.36 -0.34 -5.54
CA ALA A 397 13.65 0.20 -5.97
C ALA A 397 14.87 -0.44 -5.27
N LYS A 398 14.71 -0.92 -4.03
CA LYS A 398 15.76 -1.67 -3.32
C LYS A 398 16.22 -2.94 -4.04
N LEU A 399 15.34 -3.56 -4.84
CA LEU A 399 15.62 -4.77 -5.64
C LEU A 399 16.43 -4.47 -6.90
N TYR A 400 16.55 -3.18 -7.26
CA TYR A 400 17.36 -2.71 -8.38
C TYR A 400 18.65 -2.02 -7.91
N ALA A 401 18.99 -2.10 -6.62
CA ALA A 401 20.11 -1.36 -6.05
C ALA A 401 21.45 -2.12 -6.21
N GLU A 402 22.54 -1.37 -6.33
CA GLU A 402 23.92 -1.88 -6.36
C GLU A 402 24.18 -2.89 -5.25
N GLY A 403 23.82 -2.55 -4.00
CA GLY A 403 24.02 -3.41 -2.83
C GLY A 403 23.18 -4.69 -2.83
N PHE A 404 22.07 -4.74 -3.58
CA PHE A 404 21.34 -5.99 -3.80
C PHE A 404 22.11 -6.89 -4.78
N TYR A 405 22.48 -6.34 -5.94
CA TYR A 405 23.20 -7.12 -6.94
C TYR A 405 24.58 -7.59 -6.45
N GLN A 406 25.33 -6.78 -5.70
CA GLN A 406 26.60 -7.19 -5.09
C GLN A 406 26.44 -8.43 -4.19
N ARG A 407 25.36 -8.47 -3.39
CA ARG A 407 25.05 -9.61 -2.51
C ARG A 407 24.50 -10.81 -3.28
N LEU A 408 23.95 -10.61 -4.48
CA LEU A 408 23.44 -11.66 -5.36
C LEU A 408 24.55 -12.32 -6.20
N LEU A 409 25.63 -11.60 -6.53
CA LEU A 409 26.74 -12.11 -7.35
C LEU A 409 27.37 -13.45 -6.89
N PRO A 410 27.50 -13.74 -5.58
CA PRO A 410 27.98 -15.05 -5.11
C PRO A 410 27.06 -16.22 -5.50
N ARG A 411 25.78 -15.94 -5.79
CA ARG A 411 24.78 -16.91 -6.25
C ARG A 411 24.83 -17.11 -7.77
N LEU A 412 25.49 -16.22 -8.52
CA LEU A 412 25.67 -16.40 -9.96
C LEU A 412 26.83 -17.37 -10.24
N ALA A 413 26.59 -18.41 -11.03
CA ALA A 413 27.62 -19.34 -11.50
C ALA A 413 28.70 -18.63 -12.35
N ALA A 414 29.86 -19.27 -12.55
CA ALA A 414 30.98 -18.66 -13.28
C ALA A 414 30.63 -18.30 -14.74
N GLY A 415 29.92 -19.19 -15.43
CA GLY A 415 29.35 -18.95 -16.77
C GLY A 415 27.86 -18.59 -16.73
N GLY A 416 27.36 -18.16 -15.57
CA GLY A 416 25.96 -17.85 -15.38
C GLY A 416 25.57 -16.48 -15.91
N VAL A 417 24.28 -16.31 -16.19
CA VAL A 417 23.70 -15.08 -16.73
C VAL A 417 22.59 -14.58 -15.82
N LEU A 418 22.55 -13.27 -15.61
CA LEU A 418 21.47 -12.56 -14.97
C LEU A 418 20.68 -11.77 -16.01
N VAL A 419 19.37 -11.74 -15.91
CA VAL A 419 18.52 -10.83 -16.68
C VAL A 419 17.52 -10.17 -15.75
N THR A 420 17.21 -8.91 -16.01
CA THR A 420 16.14 -8.19 -15.33
C THR A 420 15.31 -7.43 -16.36
N GLN A 421 14.01 -7.34 -16.11
CA GLN A 421 13.17 -6.31 -16.73
C GLN A 421 13.71 -4.93 -16.34
N ALA A 422 13.60 -3.95 -17.25
CA ALA A 422 14.23 -2.65 -17.08
C ALA A 422 13.36 -1.44 -17.48
N SER A 423 12.04 -1.53 -17.26
CA SER A 423 11.07 -0.48 -17.59
C SER A 423 11.06 -0.11 -19.08
N SER A 424 10.31 0.92 -19.47
CA SER A 424 10.25 1.37 -20.85
C SER A 424 11.46 2.25 -21.22
N PRO A 425 12.25 1.93 -22.24
CA PRO A 425 13.31 2.80 -22.73
C PRO A 425 12.77 4.06 -23.43
N PHE A 426 11.49 4.06 -23.83
CA PHE A 426 10.87 5.25 -24.44
C PHE A 426 10.23 6.15 -23.39
N PHE A 427 9.48 5.57 -22.43
CA PHE A 427 8.80 6.38 -21.43
C PHE A 427 9.66 6.68 -20.20
N ALA A 428 10.60 5.81 -19.83
CA ALA A 428 11.51 5.98 -18.70
C ALA A 428 12.98 5.62 -19.06
N PRO A 429 13.59 6.26 -20.09
CA PRO A 429 14.94 5.92 -20.57
C PRO A 429 16.02 6.03 -19.49
N ARG A 430 15.85 6.96 -18.53
CA ARG A 430 16.82 7.11 -17.43
C ARG A 430 16.74 5.95 -16.45
N ALA A 431 15.55 5.38 -16.22
CA ALA A 431 15.39 4.18 -15.38
C ALA A 431 16.06 2.99 -16.08
N PHE A 432 15.77 2.79 -17.38
CA PHE A 432 16.42 1.77 -18.21
C PHE A 432 17.96 1.87 -18.19
N ALA A 433 18.51 3.05 -18.45
CA ALA A 433 19.95 3.29 -18.39
C ALA A 433 20.52 3.09 -16.98
N CYS A 434 19.79 3.49 -15.93
CA CYS A 434 20.22 3.36 -14.54
C CYS A 434 20.35 1.90 -14.11
N ILE A 435 19.43 1.03 -14.55
CA ILE A 435 19.51 -0.42 -14.31
C ILE A 435 20.76 -1.00 -14.97
N ALA A 436 21.03 -0.64 -16.23
CA ALA A 436 22.23 -1.07 -16.93
C ALA A 436 23.52 -0.59 -16.23
N ALA A 437 23.59 0.70 -15.87
CA ALA A 437 24.73 1.28 -15.16
C ALA A 437 24.94 0.64 -13.78
N THR A 438 23.86 0.30 -13.08
CA THR A 438 23.93 -0.33 -11.75
C THR A 438 24.46 -1.75 -11.83
N LEU A 439 24.04 -2.55 -12.83
CA LEU A 439 24.60 -3.87 -13.07
C LEU A 439 26.07 -3.80 -13.52
N GLN A 440 26.43 -2.79 -14.31
CA GLN A 440 27.82 -2.56 -14.70
C GLN A 440 28.71 -2.16 -13.50
N ALA A 441 28.19 -1.36 -12.57
CA ALA A 441 28.91 -0.92 -11.38
C ALA A 441 29.31 -2.07 -10.45
N VAL A 442 28.57 -3.18 -10.47
CA VAL A 442 28.92 -4.40 -9.72
C VAL A 442 29.88 -5.33 -10.47
N GLY A 443 30.41 -4.89 -11.61
CA GLY A 443 31.43 -5.59 -12.38
C GLY A 443 30.90 -6.61 -13.39
N LEU A 444 29.62 -6.51 -13.79
CA LEU A 444 29.06 -7.35 -14.86
C LEU A 444 29.22 -6.69 -16.23
N ALA A 445 29.45 -7.50 -17.25
CA ALA A 445 29.28 -7.09 -18.64
C ALA A 445 27.78 -7.08 -18.96
N VAL A 446 27.27 -5.92 -19.40
CA VAL A 446 25.83 -5.71 -19.64
C VAL A 446 25.52 -5.62 -21.13
N GLN A 447 24.36 -6.17 -21.52
CA GLN A 447 23.79 -6.12 -22.86
C GLN A 447 22.30 -5.74 -22.74
N PRO A 448 21.99 -4.44 -22.81
CA PRO A 448 20.62 -3.93 -22.79
C PRO A 448 19.93 -4.16 -24.14
N TYR A 449 18.64 -4.42 -24.11
CA TYR A 449 17.83 -4.68 -25.31
C TYR A 449 16.37 -4.26 -25.11
N VAL A 450 15.64 -4.13 -26.22
CA VAL A 450 14.25 -3.66 -26.24
C VAL A 450 13.37 -4.51 -27.14
N ILE A 451 12.10 -4.65 -26.78
CA ILE A 451 11.03 -5.14 -27.65
C ILE A 451 9.78 -4.28 -27.50
N ASP A 452 8.89 -4.31 -28.48
CA ASP A 452 7.54 -3.77 -28.28
C ASP A 452 6.63 -4.81 -27.64
N VAL A 453 5.90 -4.42 -26.60
CA VAL A 453 4.80 -5.18 -25.99
C VAL A 453 3.54 -4.31 -26.13
N PRO A 454 2.56 -4.65 -27.00
CA PRO A 454 1.44 -3.77 -27.34
C PRO A 454 0.67 -3.18 -26.15
N SER A 455 0.52 -3.93 -25.06
CA SER A 455 -0.13 -3.49 -23.84
C SER A 455 0.71 -2.56 -22.97
N PHE A 456 2.03 -2.52 -23.16
CA PHE A 456 2.99 -1.73 -22.38
C PHE A 456 3.73 -0.65 -23.18
N GLY A 457 3.74 -0.75 -24.51
CA GLY A 457 4.64 -0.02 -25.39
C GLY A 457 6.03 -0.65 -25.50
N PRO A 458 7.06 0.13 -25.87
CA PRO A 458 8.45 -0.34 -25.88
C PRO A 458 8.88 -0.74 -24.47
N TRP A 459 9.44 -1.94 -24.32
CA TRP A 459 9.88 -2.50 -23.04
C TRP A 459 11.33 -2.95 -23.07
N GLY A 460 12.07 -2.57 -22.03
CA GLY A 460 13.49 -2.77 -21.90
C GLY A 460 13.85 -3.95 -21.00
N PHE A 461 14.98 -4.57 -21.30
CA PHE A 461 15.59 -5.61 -20.49
C PHE A 461 17.10 -5.38 -20.43
N VAL A 462 17.74 -5.83 -19.35
CA VAL A 462 19.20 -5.81 -19.24
C VAL A 462 19.70 -7.22 -18.96
N LEU A 463 20.47 -7.76 -19.92
CA LEU A 463 21.21 -9.00 -19.75
C LEU A 463 22.58 -8.70 -19.15
N ALA A 464 23.06 -9.51 -18.21
CA ALA A 464 24.31 -9.27 -17.53
C ALA A 464 25.04 -10.57 -17.17
N SER A 465 26.37 -10.61 -17.33
CA SER A 465 27.18 -11.77 -16.95
C SER A 465 28.61 -11.36 -16.58
N ARG A 466 29.36 -12.30 -15.98
CA ARG A 466 30.77 -12.05 -15.58
C ARG A 466 31.70 -11.85 -16.78
N THR A 467 31.35 -12.45 -17.92
CA THR A 467 32.08 -12.33 -19.19
C THR A 467 31.21 -11.65 -20.22
N PRO A 468 31.78 -10.94 -21.22
CA PRO A 468 30.99 -10.35 -22.30
C PRO A 468 30.14 -11.38 -23.05
N ILE A 469 28.86 -11.05 -23.26
CA ILE A 469 27.93 -11.84 -24.08
C ILE A 469 28.08 -11.37 -25.52
N THR A 470 28.10 -12.31 -26.46
CA THR A 470 28.11 -12.02 -27.90
C THR A 470 26.73 -12.33 -28.49
N PRO A 471 25.88 -11.32 -28.74
CA PRO A 471 24.49 -11.54 -29.19
C PRO A 471 24.33 -12.42 -30.44
N THR A 472 25.31 -12.38 -31.35
CA THR A 472 25.27 -13.13 -32.62
C THR A 472 25.46 -14.64 -32.44
N THR A 473 25.94 -15.10 -31.28
CA THR A 473 26.13 -16.54 -31.01
C THR A 473 24.94 -17.20 -30.31
N LEU A 474 23.96 -16.40 -29.86
CA LEU A 474 22.78 -16.91 -29.16
C LEU A 474 21.96 -17.84 -30.06
N GLN A 475 21.39 -18.89 -29.46
CA GLN A 475 20.60 -19.94 -30.12
C GLN A 475 19.24 -20.09 -29.42
N LEU A 476 18.19 -20.27 -30.21
CA LEU A 476 16.82 -20.51 -29.78
C LEU A 476 16.37 -21.91 -30.21
N PRO A 477 16.80 -22.98 -29.49
CA PRO A 477 16.42 -24.35 -29.82
C PRO A 477 15.00 -24.71 -29.39
N VAL A 478 14.33 -23.85 -28.62
CA VAL A 478 12.98 -24.08 -28.08
C VAL A 478 11.90 -23.40 -28.93
N ALA A 479 10.69 -23.94 -28.88
CA ALA A 479 9.56 -23.40 -29.62
C ALA A 479 8.98 -22.13 -28.96
N THR A 480 8.84 -21.08 -29.76
CA THR A 480 8.39 -19.75 -29.37
C THR A 480 7.30 -19.25 -30.32
N ARG A 481 6.47 -18.30 -29.87
CA ARG A 481 5.42 -17.66 -30.65
C ARG A 481 5.88 -16.31 -31.22
N PHE A 482 6.68 -15.55 -30.47
CA PHE A 482 7.19 -14.24 -30.88
C PHE A 482 8.62 -14.33 -31.41
N LEU A 483 9.55 -14.77 -30.57
CA LEU A 483 10.97 -14.77 -30.90
C LEU A 483 11.29 -15.78 -32.00
N ARG A 484 12.21 -15.40 -32.89
CA ARG A 484 12.80 -16.30 -33.88
C ARG A 484 14.31 -16.20 -33.80
N GLN A 485 15.01 -17.24 -34.25
CA GLN A 485 16.47 -17.28 -34.25
C GLN A 485 17.13 -16.00 -34.81
N PRO A 486 16.71 -15.43 -35.96
CA PRO A 486 17.33 -14.21 -36.48
C PRO A 486 17.08 -12.96 -35.62
N MET A 487 16.01 -12.96 -34.82
CA MET A 487 15.66 -11.82 -33.97
C MET A 487 16.56 -11.71 -32.75
N LEU A 488 17.12 -12.82 -32.24
CA LEU A 488 17.91 -12.80 -31.00
C LEU A 488 19.06 -11.79 -31.06
N ALA A 489 19.83 -11.78 -32.14
CA ALA A 489 20.91 -10.82 -32.30
C ALA A 489 20.42 -9.38 -32.52
N GLN A 490 19.22 -9.21 -33.09
CA GLN A 490 18.63 -7.91 -33.39
C GLN A 490 18.04 -7.23 -32.15
N LEU A 491 17.64 -7.97 -31.12
CA LEU A 491 17.13 -7.41 -29.86
C LEU A 491 18.09 -6.36 -29.27
N PHE A 492 19.39 -6.63 -29.37
CA PHE A 492 20.47 -5.81 -28.80
C PHE A 492 20.88 -4.63 -29.69
N GLN A 493 20.23 -4.46 -30.86
CA GLN A 493 20.40 -3.28 -31.71
C GLN A 493 19.36 -2.24 -31.30
N LEU A 494 19.75 -1.36 -30.37
CA LEU A 494 18.86 -0.32 -29.87
C LEU A 494 18.50 0.66 -31.01
N PRO A 495 17.22 1.08 -31.13
CA PRO A 495 16.81 2.19 -31.97
C PRO A 495 17.61 3.46 -31.68
N GLY A 496 17.79 4.32 -32.70
CA GLY A 496 18.65 5.51 -32.59
C GLY A 496 18.17 6.58 -31.61
N ASP A 497 16.91 6.54 -31.19
CA ASP A 497 16.31 7.39 -30.17
C ASP A 497 16.38 6.80 -28.76
N ILE A 498 16.81 5.54 -28.62
CA ILE A 498 17.07 4.89 -27.33
C ILE A 498 18.56 4.95 -27.05
N GLU A 499 18.96 5.92 -26.25
CA GLU A 499 20.35 6.13 -25.84
C GLU A 499 20.58 5.75 -24.36
N ILE A 500 21.68 5.05 -24.10
CA ILE A 500 22.15 4.79 -22.73
C ILE A 500 23.07 5.94 -22.33
N GLY A 501 22.44 6.98 -21.79
CA GLY A 501 23.10 8.20 -21.35
C GLY A 501 23.75 8.10 -19.97
N PRO A 502 24.48 9.15 -19.54
CA PRO A 502 25.06 9.22 -18.21
C PRO A 502 23.96 9.29 -17.15
N VAL A 503 24.00 8.35 -16.20
CA VAL A 503 23.03 8.22 -15.10
C VAL A 503 23.76 7.82 -13.83
N GLU A 504 23.16 8.14 -12.69
CA GLU A 504 23.68 7.71 -11.40
C GLU A 504 23.35 6.23 -11.14
N VAL A 505 24.23 5.56 -10.40
CA VAL A 505 24.02 4.18 -9.93
C VAL A 505 22.95 4.19 -8.85
N ASN A 506 21.99 3.26 -8.93
CA ASN A 506 20.95 3.11 -7.93
C ASN A 506 21.52 2.50 -6.64
N ARG A 507 21.36 3.19 -5.51
CA ARG A 507 21.88 2.77 -4.20
C ARG A 507 20.76 2.67 -3.18
N LEU A 508 20.90 1.81 -2.17
CA LEU A 508 19.88 1.64 -1.12
C LEU A 508 19.60 2.91 -0.33
N ALA A 509 20.64 3.69 -0.01
CA ALA A 509 20.50 4.94 0.73
C ALA A 509 19.97 6.09 -0.13
N TYR A 510 20.00 5.95 -1.46
CA TYR A 510 19.54 6.96 -2.40
C TYR A 510 18.98 6.26 -3.65
N PRO A 511 17.71 5.84 -3.61
CA PRO A 511 17.07 5.11 -4.69
C PRO A 511 16.72 6.05 -5.86
N ILE A 512 17.74 6.58 -6.54
CA ILE A 512 17.62 7.56 -7.62
C ILE A 512 16.70 7.07 -8.76
N ILE A 513 16.60 5.75 -8.93
CA ILE A 513 15.79 5.12 -9.95
C ILE A 513 14.30 5.49 -9.84
N VAL A 514 13.78 5.74 -8.64
CA VAL A 514 12.39 6.17 -8.42
C VAL A 514 12.11 7.50 -9.12
N ARG A 515 13.07 8.44 -9.04
CA ARG A 515 12.96 9.73 -9.74
C ARG A 515 13.11 9.62 -11.25
N TYR A 516 13.83 8.59 -11.72
CA TYR A 516 14.00 8.34 -13.13
C TYR A 516 12.80 7.60 -13.75
N GLN A 517 12.03 6.90 -12.93
CA GLN A 517 10.77 6.26 -13.32
C GLN A 517 9.62 7.29 -13.44
N ASP A 518 9.62 8.32 -12.61
CA ASP A 518 8.65 9.44 -12.64
C ASP A 518 8.91 10.43 -13.81
N ASP A 519 9.09 9.89 -15.02
CA ASP A 519 9.28 10.69 -16.23
C ASP A 519 7.92 11.23 -16.72
N PRO A 520 7.81 12.52 -17.08
CA PRO A 520 6.55 13.11 -17.54
C PRO A 520 5.91 12.39 -18.74
N ARG A 521 6.70 11.67 -19.55
CA ARG A 521 6.17 10.85 -20.66
C ARG A 521 5.28 9.73 -20.17
N TRP A 522 5.59 9.15 -19.01
CA TRP A 522 4.80 8.07 -18.41
C TRP A 522 3.44 8.58 -17.94
N ALA A 523 3.44 9.72 -17.24
CA ALA A 523 2.22 10.38 -16.76
C ALA A 523 1.28 10.86 -17.88
N ALA A 524 1.79 11.08 -19.09
CA ALA A 524 0.98 11.48 -20.24
C ALA A 524 0.40 10.29 -21.04
N TYR A 525 0.87 9.07 -20.79
CA TYR A 525 0.48 7.86 -21.54
C TYR A 525 -0.60 7.04 -20.84
N GLN A 526 -0.55 6.95 -19.51
CA GLN A 526 -1.59 6.34 -18.67
C GLN A 526 -2.86 7.19 -18.66
#